data_AF-A0A2M7QFM1-F1
#
_entry.id   AF-A0A2M7QFM1-F1
#
_cell.length_a   1.000
_cell.length_b   1.000
_cell.length_c   1.000
_cell.angle_alpha   90.00
_cell.angle_beta   90.00
_cell.angle_gamma   90.00
#
_symmetry.space_group_name_H-M   'P 1'
#
loop_
_entity.id
_entity.type
_entity.pdbx_description
1 polymer ?
#
loop_
_entity_poly.entity_id
_entity_poly.type
_entity_poly.pdbx_seq_one_letter_code
_entity_poly.pdbx_strand_id
1 'polypeptide(L)'
;MTKYINIKKAQNESWKVYDSWRKTDGINCPAFRSKVRISLLGWRHLIGATGHKKRISNDVYRRLKLLPHVKTIIENSKLVQNIKKKKGRTYYALEGMLEVDENNQKSLRKIRVIIIEDFKKNKIFLSVMDKK
;
A
#
# COMPACT_ATOMS: atom_id res chain seq x y z
N MET A 1 -26.63 4.88 -7.97
CA MET A 1 -26.03 4.18 -9.14
C MET A 1 -24.77 3.45 -8.71
N THR A 2 -24.79 2.13 -8.68
CA THR A 2 -23.60 1.30 -8.42
C THR A 2 -22.71 1.36 -9.65
N LYS A 3 -21.66 2.19 -9.62
CA LYS A 3 -20.65 2.22 -10.69
C LYS A 3 -20.10 0.80 -10.85
N TYR A 4 -20.28 0.18 -12.02
CA TYR A 4 -19.67 -1.10 -12.31
C TYR A 4 -18.15 -0.89 -12.39
N ILE A 5 -17.44 -1.29 -11.34
CA ILE A 5 -15.98 -1.17 -11.29
C ILE A 5 -15.38 -2.36 -12.02
N ASN A 6 -14.73 -2.10 -13.16
CA ASN A 6 -13.92 -3.11 -13.83
C ASN A 6 -12.62 -3.34 -13.04
N ILE A 7 -12.69 -4.23 -12.06
CA ILE A 7 -11.58 -4.53 -11.14
C ILE A 7 -10.34 -5.05 -11.89
N LYS A 8 -10.53 -5.81 -12.97
CA LYS A 8 -9.42 -6.37 -13.77
C LYS A 8 -8.64 -5.25 -14.45
N LYS A 9 -9.33 -4.27 -15.03
CA LYS A 9 -8.69 -3.10 -15.64
C LYS A 9 -7.86 -2.33 -14.60
N ALA A 10 -8.45 -2.04 -13.43
CA ALA A 10 -7.75 -1.36 -12.35
C ALA A 10 -6.52 -2.14 -11.85
N GLN A 11 -6.63 -3.47 -11.71
CA GLN A 11 -5.51 -4.34 -11.34
C GLN A 11 -4.39 -4.28 -12.38
N ASN A 12 -4.71 -4.35 -13.68
CA ASN A 12 -3.71 -4.30 -14.75
C ASN A 12 -2.97 -2.95 -14.78
N GLU A 13 -3.69 -1.83 -14.63
CA GLU A 13 -3.10 -0.49 -14.60
C GLU A 13 -2.21 -0.31 -13.36
N SER A 14 -2.73 -0.64 -12.18
CA SER A 14 -1.96 -0.58 -10.94
C SER A 14 -0.77 -1.54 -10.93
N TRP A 15 -0.87 -2.69 -11.61
CA TRP A 15 0.23 -3.65 -11.72
C TRP A 15 1.41 -3.06 -12.46
N LYS A 16 1.20 -2.28 -13.53
CA LYS A 16 2.30 -1.62 -14.25
C LYS A 16 3.12 -0.72 -13.33
N VAL A 17 2.44 0.08 -12.51
CA VAL A 17 3.07 0.95 -11.51
C VAL A 17 3.78 0.10 -10.44
N TYR A 18 3.09 -0.89 -9.88
CA TYR A 18 3.64 -1.78 -8.86
C TYR A 18 4.88 -2.54 -9.32
N ASP A 19 4.83 -3.10 -10.52
CA ASP A 19 5.89 -3.89 -11.12
C ASP A 19 7.12 -3.03 -11.44
N SER A 20 6.91 -1.77 -11.82
CA SER A 20 8.02 -0.81 -11.98
C SER A 20 8.80 -0.63 -10.67
N TRP A 21 8.12 -0.53 -9.52
CA TRP A 21 8.78 -0.44 -8.20
C TRP A 21 9.32 -1.78 -7.71
N ARG A 22 8.74 -2.90 -8.15
CA ARG A 22 9.23 -4.23 -7.83
C ARG A 22 10.54 -4.56 -8.53
N LYS A 23 10.74 -4.02 -9.73
CA LYS A 23 11.98 -4.15 -10.51
C LYS A 23 13.13 -3.29 -9.96
N THR A 24 12.86 -2.37 -9.04
CA THR A 24 13.91 -1.67 -8.29
C THR A 24 14.27 -2.43 -7.02
N ASP A 25 15.37 -2.06 -6.37
CA ASP A 25 15.80 -2.61 -5.07
C ASP A 25 14.91 -2.21 -3.89
N GLY A 26 13.68 -1.75 -4.15
CA GLY A 26 12.77 -1.17 -3.17
C GLY A 26 12.81 0.36 -3.16
N ILE A 27 12.04 0.93 -2.23
CA ILE A 27 11.81 2.37 -2.08
C ILE A 27 12.54 2.84 -0.83
N ASN A 28 13.38 3.86 -0.92
CA ASN A 28 14.10 4.37 0.25
C ASN A 28 13.12 4.93 1.29
N CYS A 29 13.30 4.57 2.57
CA CYS A 29 12.44 5.03 3.65
C CYS A 29 13.29 5.62 4.79
N PRO A 30 13.26 6.95 4.99
CA PRO A 30 14.03 7.60 6.06
C PRO A 30 13.68 7.07 7.45
N ALA A 31 12.40 6.79 7.73
CA ALA A 31 11.94 6.26 9.01
C ALA A 31 12.57 4.91 9.39
N PHE A 32 12.99 4.10 8.41
CA PHE A 32 13.65 2.83 8.64
C PHE A 32 15.16 2.85 8.38
N ARG A 33 15.70 3.98 7.90
CA ARG A 33 17.09 4.08 7.42
C ARG A 33 17.47 2.95 6.46
N SER A 34 16.50 2.46 5.69
CA SER A 34 16.62 1.30 4.82
C SER A 34 15.53 1.30 3.75
N LYS A 35 15.68 0.44 2.73
CA LYS A 35 14.69 0.32 1.64
C LYS A 35 13.51 -0.55 2.05
N VAL A 36 12.31 -0.13 1.66
CA VAL A 36 11.09 -0.92 1.70
C VAL A 36 10.96 -1.70 0.39
N ARG A 37 11.06 -3.02 0.49
CA ARG A 37 10.97 -3.93 -0.65
C ARG A 37 9.53 -4.03 -1.15
N ILE A 38 9.36 -3.96 -2.46
CA ILE A 38 8.11 -4.24 -3.14
C ILE A 38 8.15 -5.71 -3.61
N SER A 39 7.13 -6.51 -3.29
CA SER A 39 7.18 -7.96 -3.49
C SER A 39 5.86 -8.52 -4.00
N LEU A 40 5.91 -9.71 -4.60
CA LEU A 40 4.68 -10.40 -5.03
C LEU A 40 3.74 -10.71 -3.84
N LEU A 41 4.30 -10.94 -2.65
CA LEU A 41 3.52 -11.10 -1.42
C LEU A 41 2.69 -9.85 -1.12
N GLY A 42 3.30 -8.67 -1.20
CA GLY A 42 2.62 -7.39 -1.03
C GLY A 42 1.48 -7.20 -2.05
N TRP A 43 1.74 -7.52 -3.32
CA TRP A 43 0.73 -7.46 -4.36
C TRP A 43 -0.47 -8.38 -4.08
N ARG A 44 -0.20 -9.66 -3.80
CA ARG A 44 -1.26 -10.65 -3.54
C ARG A 44 -2.10 -10.25 -2.32
N HIS A 45 -1.48 -9.66 -1.31
CA HIS A 45 -2.20 -9.13 -0.15
C HIS A 45 -3.05 -7.90 -0.49
N LEU A 46 -2.54 -6.98 -1.30
CA LEU A 46 -3.24 -5.79 -1.78
C LEU A 46 -4.53 -6.15 -2.53
N ILE A 47 -4.45 -7.10 -3.47
CA ILE A 47 -5.60 -7.55 -4.27
C ILE A 47 -6.49 -8.57 -3.55
N GLY A 48 -6.14 -8.98 -2.33
CA GLY A 48 -6.91 -9.96 -1.56
C GLY A 48 -6.81 -11.40 -2.09
N ALA A 49 -5.75 -11.73 -2.81
CA ALA A 49 -5.43 -13.08 -3.27
C ALA A 49 -4.72 -13.94 -2.19
N THR A 50 -4.52 -13.39 -0.99
CA THR A 50 -3.99 -14.10 0.18
C THR A 50 -5.02 -14.15 1.31
N GLY A 51 -5.22 -15.33 1.90
CA GLY A 51 -6.08 -15.55 3.07
C GLY A 51 -7.35 -16.37 2.77
N HIS A 52 -8.07 -16.77 3.81
CA HIS A 52 -9.28 -17.59 3.69
C HIS A 52 -10.52 -16.79 3.23
N LYS A 53 -10.55 -15.48 3.46
CA LYS A 53 -11.68 -14.60 3.08
C LYS A 53 -11.28 -13.69 1.91
N LYS A 54 -12.01 -13.79 0.79
CA LYS A 54 -11.84 -12.89 -0.35
C LYS A 54 -12.15 -11.45 0.05
N ARG A 55 -11.29 -10.52 -0.36
CA ARG A 55 -11.51 -9.08 -0.19
C ARG A 55 -12.63 -8.62 -1.14
N ILE A 56 -13.51 -7.73 -0.67
CA ILE A 56 -14.59 -7.17 -1.49
C ILE A 56 -13.99 -6.29 -2.59
N SER A 57 -14.52 -6.37 -3.82
CA SER A 57 -14.02 -5.64 -4.98
C SER A 57 -13.86 -4.13 -4.74
N ASN A 58 -14.80 -3.51 -4.02
CA ASN A 58 -14.72 -2.08 -3.68
C ASN A 58 -13.51 -1.74 -2.80
N ASP A 59 -13.17 -2.60 -1.83
CA ASP A 59 -11.99 -2.40 -0.98
C ASP A 59 -10.70 -2.61 -1.78
N VAL A 60 -10.65 -3.62 -2.66
CA VAL A 60 -9.52 -3.78 -3.60
C VAL A 60 -9.35 -2.52 -4.45
N TYR A 61 -10.42 -2.05 -5.08
CA TYR A 61 -10.39 -0.86 -5.94
C TYR A 61 -9.89 0.39 -5.20
N ARG A 62 -10.38 0.63 -3.97
CA ARG A 62 -9.90 1.74 -3.13
C ARG A 62 -8.41 1.66 -2.87
N ARG A 63 -7.89 0.48 -2.54
CA ARG A 63 -6.45 0.28 -2.29
C ARG A 63 -5.61 0.50 -3.55
N LEU A 64 -6.09 0.01 -4.69
CA LEU A 64 -5.43 0.22 -5.99
C LEU A 64 -5.40 1.70 -6.37
N LYS A 65 -6.49 2.45 -6.11
CA LYS A 65 -6.54 3.89 -6.34
C LYS A 65 -5.53 4.67 -5.48
N LEU A 66 -5.29 4.20 -4.24
CA LEU A 66 -4.31 4.82 -3.34
C LEU A 66 -2.87 4.40 -3.62
N LEU A 67 -2.66 3.39 -4.46
CA LEU A 67 -1.34 2.83 -4.73
C LEU A 67 -0.32 3.88 -5.22
N PRO A 68 -0.65 4.78 -6.18
CA PRO A 68 0.31 5.77 -6.69
C PRO A 68 0.93 6.66 -5.60
N HIS A 69 0.21 6.88 -4.50
CA HIS A 69 0.66 7.72 -3.39
C HIS A 69 1.64 7.02 -2.45
N VAL A 70 1.74 5.69 -2.51
CA VAL A 70 2.54 4.88 -1.57
C VAL A 70 4.02 5.27 -1.62
N LYS A 71 4.58 5.42 -2.82
CA LYS A 71 6.00 5.74 -2.99
C LYS A 71 6.35 7.05 -2.29
N THR A 72 5.57 8.10 -2.54
CA THR A 72 5.72 9.41 -1.91
C THR A 72 5.63 9.34 -0.39
N ILE A 73 4.69 8.57 0.15
CA ILE A 73 4.56 8.41 1.61
C ILE A 73 5.81 7.74 2.18
N ILE A 74 6.29 6.66 1.57
CA ILE A 74 7.48 5.94 2.05
C ILE A 74 8.72 6.84 2.00
N GLU A 75 8.95 7.54 0.89
CA GLU A 75 10.14 8.39 0.68
C GLU A 75 10.20 9.59 1.63
N ASN A 76 9.04 10.15 1.98
CA ASN A 76 8.97 11.34 2.84
C ASN A 76 8.77 11.00 4.33
N SER A 77 8.52 9.74 4.68
CA SER A 77 8.27 9.35 6.07
C SER A 77 9.55 9.39 6.90
N LYS A 78 9.58 10.28 7.90
CA LYS A 78 10.67 10.38 8.89
C LYS A 78 10.41 9.55 10.15
N LEU A 79 9.14 9.27 10.45
CA LEU A 79 8.70 8.59 11.66
C LEU A 79 7.71 7.48 11.31
N VAL A 80 7.69 6.44 12.16
CA VAL A 80 6.67 5.40 12.14
C VAL A 80 5.53 5.80 13.08
N GLN A 81 4.30 5.81 12.60
CA GLN A 81 3.13 6.22 13.40
C GLN A 81 2.52 5.08 14.21
N ASN A 82 2.73 3.82 13.82
CA ASN A 82 2.25 2.67 14.58
C ASN A 82 3.12 1.43 14.36
N ILE A 83 3.31 0.65 15.43
CA ILE A 83 3.99 -0.66 15.41
C ILE A 83 3.09 -1.69 16.08
N LYS A 84 2.80 -2.80 15.38
CA LYS A 84 2.01 -3.91 15.91
C LYS A 84 2.72 -5.23 15.68
N LYS A 85 2.80 -6.08 16.72
CA LYS A 85 3.29 -7.46 16.59
C LYS A 85 2.11 -8.42 16.57
N LYS A 86 2.10 -9.36 15.60
CA LYS A 86 1.07 -10.41 15.52
C LYS A 86 1.67 -11.67 14.90
N LYS A 87 1.49 -12.82 15.56
CA LYS A 87 1.98 -14.14 15.09
C LYS A 87 3.46 -14.12 14.67
N GLY A 88 4.32 -13.52 15.50
CA GLY A 88 5.77 -13.44 15.23
C GLY A 88 6.19 -12.46 14.12
N ARG A 89 5.26 -11.66 13.57
CA ARG A 89 5.54 -10.64 12.55
C ARG A 89 5.34 -9.24 13.10
N THR A 90 6.22 -8.31 12.73
CA THR A 90 6.07 -6.89 13.05
C THR A 90 5.43 -6.16 11.87
N TYR A 91 4.43 -5.33 12.16
CA TYR A 91 3.73 -4.50 11.21
C TYR A 91 3.97 -3.04 11.57
N TYR A 92 4.30 -2.23 10.58
CA TYR A 92 4.53 -0.80 10.71
C TYR A 92 3.49 -0.04 9.90
N ALA A 93 3.07 1.10 10.42
CA ALA A 93 2.25 2.06 9.69
C ALA A 93 3.04 3.34 9.44
N LEU A 94 3.11 3.73 8.16
CA LEU A 94 3.51 5.06 7.73
C LEU A 94 2.26 5.84 7.31
N GLU A 95 2.14 7.10 7.71
CA GLU A 95 0.98 7.93 7.41
C GLU A 95 1.40 9.22 6.70
N GLY A 96 0.63 9.64 5.70
CA GLY A 96 0.80 10.91 5.01
C GLY A 96 -0.54 11.57 4.70
N MET A 97 -0.58 12.90 4.74
CA MET A 97 -1.71 13.69 4.25
C MET A 97 -1.46 14.01 2.78
N LEU A 98 -2.34 13.56 1.90
CA LEU A 98 -2.20 13.79 0.46
C LEU A 98 -3.54 14.20 -0.13
N GLU A 99 -3.50 15.12 -1.09
CA GLU A 99 -4.65 15.42 -1.93
C GLU A 99 -4.92 14.24 -2.85
N VAL A 100 -6.15 13.72 -2.78
CA VAL A 100 -6.64 12.67 -3.67
C VAL A 100 -7.76 13.26 -4.52
N ASP A 101 -7.61 13.17 -5.83
CA ASP A 101 -8.64 13.55 -6.78
C ASP A 101 -9.72 12.45 -6.85
N GLU A 102 -10.96 12.79 -6.51
CA GLU A 102 -12.13 11.97 -6.78
C GLU A 102 -13.16 12.76 -7.57
N ASN A 103 -13.36 12.40 -8.84
CA ASN A 103 -14.38 13.00 -9.71
C ASN A 103 -14.25 14.54 -9.82
N ASN A 104 -13.02 15.05 -10.03
CA ASN A 104 -12.69 16.48 -10.12
C ASN A 104 -12.85 17.25 -8.80
N GLN A 105 -12.97 16.54 -7.68
CA GLN A 105 -12.90 17.13 -6.35
C GLN A 105 -11.65 16.64 -5.63
N LYS A 106 -10.76 17.58 -5.31
CA LYS A 106 -9.58 17.32 -4.49
C LYS A 106 -9.99 17.29 -3.03
N SER A 107 -9.70 16.18 -2.36
CA SER A 107 -9.90 16.06 -0.92
C SER A 107 -8.59 15.68 -0.25
N LEU A 108 -8.26 16.38 0.84
CA LEU A 108 -7.11 16.03 1.67
C LEU A 108 -7.45 14.77 2.46
N ARG A 109 -6.69 13.70 2.24
CA ARG A 109 -6.92 12.41 2.89
C ARG A 109 -5.69 11.96 3.64
N LYS A 110 -5.94 11.38 4.81
CA LYS A 110 -4.92 10.65 5.55
C LYS A 110 -4.78 9.25 4.98
N ILE A 111 -3.65 8.98 4.33
CA ILE A 111 -3.34 7.69 3.74
C ILE A 111 -2.35 6.96 4.65
N ARG A 112 -2.64 5.70 4.94
CA ARG A 112 -1.82 4.81 5.74
C ARG A 112 -1.23 3.71 4.86
N VAL A 113 0.09 3.63 4.85
CA VAL A 113 0.89 2.56 4.24
C VAL A 113 1.26 1.54 5.31
N ILE A 114 0.98 0.27 5.03
CA ILE A 114 1.28 -0.86 5.90
C ILE A 114 2.50 -1.60 5.38
N ILE A 115 3.47 -1.80 6.25
CA ILE A 115 4.72 -2.51 5.98
C ILE A 115 4.82 -3.68 6.95
N ILE A 116 5.27 -4.82 6.44
CA ILE A 116 5.57 -6.01 7.25
C ILE A 116 7.08 -6.20 7.32
N GLU A 117 7.56 -6.59 8.49
CA GLU A 117 8.92 -7.10 8.67
C GLU A 117 8.91 -8.63 8.67
N ASP A 118 9.72 -9.21 7.80
CA ASP A 118 9.94 -10.65 7.75
C ASP A 118 10.97 -11.12 8.80
N PHE A 119 11.18 -12.43 8.87
CA PHE A 119 12.14 -13.03 9.82
C PHE A 119 13.60 -12.60 9.57
N LYS A 120 13.93 -12.13 8.36
CA LYS A 120 15.23 -11.59 7.99
C LYS A 120 15.32 -10.07 8.23
N LYS A 121 14.34 -9.48 8.92
CA LYS A 121 14.19 -8.05 9.20
C LYS A 121 13.98 -7.16 7.96
N ASN A 122 13.66 -7.75 6.80
CA ASN A 122 13.34 -6.98 5.59
C ASN A 122 12.01 -6.25 5.76
N LYS A 123 11.98 -4.97 5.39
CA LYS A 123 10.73 -4.18 5.35
C LYS A 123 10.07 -4.38 4.01
N ILE A 124 8.85 -4.92 4.00
CA ILE A 124 8.11 -5.25 2.77
C ILE A 124 6.81 -4.45 2.76
N PHE A 125 6.54 -3.75 1.67
CA PHE A 125 5.24 -3.11 1.47
C PHE A 125 4.13 -4.19 1.42
N LEU A 126 3.09 -4.03 2.23
CA LEU A 126 2.01 -5.00 2.35
C LEU A 126 0.66 -4.46 1.88
N SER A 127 0.35 -3.20 2.19
CA SER A 127 -0.93 -2.60 1.78
C SER A 127 -0.95 -1.09 1.94
N VAL A 128 -1.99 -0.46 1.41
CA VAL A 128 -2.32 0.95 1.62
C VAL A 128 -3.81 1.07 1.93
N MET A 129 -4.22 2.06 2.72
CA MET A 129 -5.62 2.34 3.02
C MET A 129 -5.81 3.79 3.43
N ASP A 130 -7.01 4.32 3.22
CA ASP A 130 -7.42 5.60 3.79
C ASP A 130 -7.78 5.41 5.27
N LYS A 131 -7.45 6.40 6.08
CA LYS A 131 -7.90 6.50 7.47
C LYS A 131 -8.96 7.58 7.51
N LYS A 132 -10.18 7.19 7.88
CA LYS A 132 -11.25 8.14 8.24
C LYS A 132 -10.84 8.90 9.50
#